data_AF-A0AAU2E541-F1
#
_entry.id   AF-A0AAU2E541-F1
#
_cell.length_a   1.000
_cell.length_b   1.000
_cell.length_c   1.000
_cell.angle_alpha   90.00
_cell.angle_beta   90.00
_cell.angle_gamma   90.00
#
_symmetry.space_group_name_H-M   'P 1'
#
loop_
_entity.id
_entity.type
_entity.pdbx_description
1 polymer ?
#
loop_
_entity_poly.entity_id
_entity_poly.type
_entity_poly.pdbx_seq_one_letter_code
_entity_poly.pdbx_strand_id
1 'polypeptide(L)'
;MESPDLITRFAASRDSTERARLAPSLPYITAAPPNPDLRVRLVATRSVLDSGDGATVRLIAGGEEWAFAAKAEPMLALLLEGAVHRLADLAQAAGITPAQAAGVVTELIEGQVVAIGAGQ
;
A
#
# COMPACT_ATOMS: atom_id res chain seq x y z
N MET A 1 -42.73 7.69 -8.70
CA MET A 1 -41.75 7.20 -9.69
C MET A 1 -40.39 7.61 -9.18
N GLU A 2 -39.86 6.84 -8.24
CA GLU A 2 -38.58 7.12 -7.57
C GLU A 2 -37.48 6.35 -8.28
N SER A 3 -36.55 7.06 -8.91
CA SER A 3 -35.42 6.49 -9.63
C SER A 3 -34.36 5.98 -8.63
N PRO A 4 -34.11 4.66 -8.53
CA PRO A 4 -33.10 4.09 -7.63
C PRO A 4 -31.64 4.37 -8.07
N ASP A 5 -31.44 5.04 -9.21
CA ASP A 5 -30.15 5.21 -9.86
C ASP A 5 -29.23 6.27 -9.20
N LEU A 6 -29.82 7.19 -8.41
CA LEU A 6 -29.06 8.28 -7.79
C LEU A 6 -28.31 7.86 -6.50
N ILE A 7 -28.77 6.80 -5.83
CA ILE A 7 -28.15 6.32 -4.59
C ILE A 7 -26.83 5.60 -4.89
N THR A 8 -26.74 4.88 -6.02
CA THR A 8 -25.52 4.18 -6.45
C THR A 8 -24.39 5.14 -6.80
N ARG A 9 -24.70 6.30 -7.41
CA ARG A 9 -23.68 7.31 -7.75
C ARG A 9 -23.16 8.08 -6.53
N PHE A 10 -23.99 8.26 -5.50
CA PHE A 10 -23.55 8.91 -4.25
C PHE A 10 -22.78 7.97 -3.32
N ALA A 11 -23.08 6.67 -3.34
CA ALA A 11 -22.29 5.66 -2.61
C ALA A 11 -20.87 5.53 -3.18
N ALA A 12 -20.70 5.62 -4.50
CA ALA A 12 -19.38 5.60 -5.15
C ALA A 12 -18.52 6.84 -4.85
N SER A 13 -19.12 7.97 -4.44
CA SER A 13 -18.39 9.22 -4.18
C SER A 13 -17.99 9.43 -2.71
N ARG A 14 -18.63 8.73 -1.77
CA ARG A 14 -18.41 8.91 -0.32
C ARG A 14 -17.44 7.90 0.29
N ASP A 15 -17.25 6.76 -0.36
CA ASP A 15 -16.34 5.69 0.11
C ASP A 15 -14.85 6.10 -0.07
N SER A 16 -14.55 6.99 -1.03
CA SER A 16 -13.21 7.53 -1.25
C SER A 16 -12.74 8.55 -0.20
N THR A 17 -13.48 8.76 0.88
CA THR A 17 -13.15 9.75 1.91
C THR A 17 -12.97 9.14 3.31
N GLU A 18 -12.93 7.82 3.45
CA GLU A 18 -12.40 7.22 4.68
C GLU A 18 -10.87 7.35 4.69
N ARG A 19 -10.41 8.55 5.06
CA ARG A 19 -9.06 8.73 5.59
C ARG A 19 -8.99 7.93 6.87
N ALA A 20 -8.39 6.74 6.80
CA ALA A 20 -8.02 5.96 7.98
C ALA A 20 -7.38 6.92 8.99
N ARG A 21 -7.99 7.05 10.18
CA ARG A 21 -7.50 7.95 11.22
C ARG A 21 -6.09 7.53 11.62
N LEU A 22 -5.11 8.19 11.02
CA LEU A 22 -3.70 8.13 11.37
C LEU A 22 -3.51 8.73 12.76
N ALA A 23 -3.14 7.92 13.75
CA ALA A 23 -2.46 8.40 14.95
C ALA A 23 -1.62 7.26 15.56
N PRO A 24 -0.39 7.52 16.05
CA PRO A 24 0.17 8.82 16.39
C PRO A 24 1.28 9.32 15.45
N SER A 25 1.47 10.63 15.48
CA SER A 25 2.43 11.45 14.74
C SER A 25 3.85 10.90 14.82
N LEU A 26 4.29 10.21 13.77
CA LEU A 26 5.71 10.06 13.52
C LEU A 26 6.26 11.42 13.05
N PRO A 27 7.41 11.89 13.55
CA PRO A 27 8.02 13.13 13.09
C PRO A 27 8.29 13.02 11.59
N TYR A 28 7.61 13.83 10.78
CA TYR A 28 7.71 13.99 9.32
C TYR A 28 8.65 12.98 8.63
N ILE A 29 8.22 11.72 8.56
CA ILE A 29 9.03 10.67 7.95
C ILE A 29 8.80 10.77 6.45
N THR A 30 9.78 11.34 5.74
CA THR A 30 9.77 11.41 4.27
C THR A 30 10.18 10.10 3.62
N ALA A 31 10.72 9.16 4.39
CA ALA A 31 11.16 7.86 3.91
C ALA A 31 11.08 6.79 5.00
N ALA A 32 10.52 5.61 4.68
CA ALA A 32 10.49 4.49 5.60
C ALA A 32 11.93 4.12 6.02
N PRO A 33 12.22 3.97 7.33
CA PRO A 33 13.53 3.53 7.74
C PRO A 33 13.78 2.09 7.25
N PRO A 34 15.00 1.76 6.81
CA PRO A 34 15.36 0.39 6.41
C PRO A 34 15.54 -0.52 7.63
N ASN A 35 14.60 -0.48 8.57
CA ASN A 35 14.57 -1.31 9.76
C ASN A 35 13.85 -2.63 9.44
N PRO A 36 14.52 -3.79 9.52
CA PRO A 36 13.91 -5.09 9.20
C PRO A 36 12.67 -5.41 10.05
N ASP A 37 12.61 -4.94 11.29
CA ASP A 37 11.49 -5.16 12.22
C ASP A 37 10.35 -4.15 12.05
N LEU A 38 10.46 -3.21 11.11
CA LEU A 38 9.39 -2.27 10.79
C LEU A 38 8.16 -3.04 10.32
N ARG A 39 7.02 -2.82 10.99
CA ARG A 39 5.74 -3.42 10.61
C ARG A 39 5.05 -2.57 9.56
N VAL A 40 4.59 -3.19 8.48
CA VAL A 40 4.00 -2.55 7.30
C VAL A 40 2.64 -3.21 7.01
N ARG A 41 1.63 -2.41 6.70
CA ARG A 41 0.30 -2.90 6.30
C ARG A 41 -0.33 -1.98 5.26
N LEU A 42 -0.92 -2.55 4.22
CA LEU A 42 -1.77 -1.83 3.27
C LEU A 42 -3.09 -1.43 3.94
N VAL A 43 -3.43 -0.14 3.91
CA VAL A 43 -4.67 0.39 4.50
C VAL A 43 -5.70 0.78 3.45
N ALA A 44 -5.33 0.80 2.17
CA ALA A 44 -6.24 1.03 1.07
C ALA A 44 -7.17 -0.17 0.85
N THR A 45 -8.44 0.12 0.58
CA THR A 45 -9.46 -0.86 0.18
C THR A 45 -9.47 -1.04 -1.33
N ARG A 46 -9.85 -2.23 -1.82
CA ARG A 46 -9.98 -2.56 -3.26
C ARG A 46 -8.69 -2.34 -4.06
N SER A 47 -7.54 -2.62 -3.44
CA SER A 47 -6.25 -2.57 -4.11
C SER A 47 -6.12 -3.67 -5.16
N VAL A 48 -5.56 -3.34 -6.32
CA VAL A 48 -5.37 -4.28 -7.44
C VAL A 48 -3.89 -4.31 -7.80
N LEU A 49 -3.37 -5.50 -8.03
CA LEU A 49 -2.02 -5.72 -8.55
C LEU A 49 -2.14 -6.30 -9.96
N ASP A 50 -1.60 -5.60 -10.94
CA ASP A 50 -1.57 -6.00 -12.33
C ASP A 50 -0.14 -6.28 -12.78
N SER A 51 0.13 -7.55 -13.03
CA SER A 51 1.38 -8.03 -13.62
C SER A 51 1.28 -7.86 -15.14
N GLY A 52 1.69 -6.70 -15.65
CA GLY A 52 1.68 -6.39 -17.09
C GLY A 52 2.64 -7.24 -17.92
N ASP A 53 3.20 -6.69 -19.00
CA ASP A 53 4.09 -7.39 -19.96
C ASP A 53 5.49 -7.83 -19.45
N GLY A 54 5.68 -7.95 -18.12
CA GLY A 54 6.79 -8.71 -17.52
C GLY A 54 7.99 -7.91 -16.99
N ALA A 55 8.13 -6.63 -17.34
CA ALA A 55 9.21 -5.78 -16.78
C ALA A 55 8.78 -5.01 -15.52
N THR A 56 7.49 -4.66 -15.44
CA THR A 56 6.91 -3.86 -14.36
C THR A 56 5.60 -4.46 -13.88
N VAL A 57 5.30 -4.23 -12.60
CA VAL A 57 4.01 -4.54 -11.98
C VAL A 57 3.33 -3.22 -11.60
N ARG A 58 2.02 -3.12 -11.84
CA ARG A 58 1.21 -1.95 -11.49
C ARG A 58 0.43 -2.23 -10.22
N LEU A 59 0.58 -1.35 -9.23
CA LEU A 59 -0.30 -1.32 -8.05
C LEU A 59 -1.29 -0.19 -8.23
N ILE A 60 -2.58 -0.49 -8.09
CA ILE A 60 -3.65 0.51 -8.03
C ILE A 60 -4.24 0.46 -6.63
N ALA A 61 -4.10 1.54 -5.86
CA ALA A 61 -4.61 1.62 -4.50
C ALA A 61 -4.93 3.08 -4.14
N GLY A 62 -5.96 3.31 -3.32
CA GLY A 62 -6.30 4.66 -2.87
C GLY A 62 -6.69 5.65 -3.98
N GLY A 63 -7.01 5.17 -5.19
CA GLY A 63 -7.30 6.00 -6.36
C GLY A 63 -6.06 6.43 -7.16
N GLU A 64 -4.88 5.94 -6.81
CA GLU A 64 -3.62 6.22 -7.50
C GLU A 64 -2.99 4.93 -8.05
N GLU A 65 -2.10 5.08 -9.04
CA GLU A 65 -1.39 3.99 -9.70
C GLU A 65 0.13 4.18 -9.54
N TRP A 66 0.82 3.12 -9.14
CA TRP A 66 2.28 3.04 -9.12
C TRP A 66 2.77 1.95 -10.06
N ALA A 67 3.87 2.23 -10.76
CA ALA A 67 4.61 1.23 -11.52
C ALA A 67 5.90 0.87 -10.78
N PHE A 68 6.01 -0.40 -10.40
CA PHE A 68 7.23 -0.94 -9.78
C PHE A 68 7.92 -1.91 -10.73
N ALA A 69 9.20 -2.19 -10.48
CA ALA A 69 9.87 -3.31 -11.15
C ALA A 69 9.14 -4.62 -10.81
N ALA A 70 9.04 -5.54 -11.77
CA ALA A 70 8.35 -6.83 -11.57
C ALA A 70 8.90 -7.62 -10.35
N LYS A 71 10.16 -7.40 -9.99
CA LYS A 71 10.79 -7.99 -8.79
C LYS A 71 10.08 -7.63 -7.47
N ALA A 72 9.37 -6.50 -7.42
CA ALA A 72 8.59 -6.10 -6.24
C ALA A 72 7.22 -6.79 -6.16
N GLU A 73 6.77 -7.51 -7.19
CA GLU A 73 5.46 -8.15 -7.21
C GLU A 73 5.20 -9.05 -5.98
N PRO A 74 6.12 -9.94 -5.55
CA PRO A 74 5.84 -10.81 -4.41
C PRO A 74 5.61 -10.06 -3.10
N MET A 75 6.36 -8.96 -2.86
CA MET A 75 6.13 -8.16 -1.66
C MET A 75 4.82 -7.37 -1.72
N LEU A 76 4.44 -6.90 -2.91
CA LEU A 76 3.17 -6.21 -3.10
C LEU A 76 1.99 -7.17 -2.92
N ALA A 77 2.10 -8.39 -3.45
CA ALA A 77 1.10 -9.44 -3.27
C ALA A 77 0.84 -9.74 -1.78
N LEU A 78 1.90 -9.83 -0.95
CA LEU A 78 1.75 -9.98 0.51
C LEU A 78 0.98 -8.81 1.13
N LEU A 79 1.31 -7.58 0.75
CA LEU A 79 0.61 -6.39 1.25
C LEU A 79 -0.88 -6.38 0.87
N LEU A 80 -1.25 -6.92 -0.30
CA LEU A 80 -2.64 -7.06 -0.73
C LEU A 80 -3.45 -8.04 0.13
N GLU A 81 -2.81 -8.94 0.87
CA GLU A 81 -3.50 -9.81 1.85
C GLU A 81 -4.09 -9.02 3.02
N GLY A 82 -3.66 -7.76 3.20
CA GLY A 82 -4.15 -6.86 4.25
C GLY A 82 -3.61 -7.17 5.65
N ALA A 83 -2.74 -8.17 5.79
CA ALA A 83 -2.06 -8.50 7.03
C ALA A 83 -0.91 -7.52 7.33
N VAL A 84 -0.41 -7.57 8.57
CA VAL A 84 0.78 -6.82 8.99
C VAL A 84 2.00 -7.69 8.73
N HIS A 85 2.95 -7.18 7.95
CA HIS A 85 4.20 -7.89 7.63
C HIS A 85 5.41 -7.10 8.15
N ARG A 86 6.50 -7.79 8.50
CA ARG A 86 7.77 -7.09 8.74
C ARG A 86 8.42 -6.73 7.42
N LEU A 87 9.16 -5.63 7.39
CA LEU A 87 9.91 -5.20 6.22
C LEU A 87 10.89 -6.27 5.73
N ALA A 88 11.48 -7.04 6.66
CA ALA A 88 12.34 -8.18 6.33
C ALA A 88 11.61 -9.28 5.55
N ASP A 89 10.37 -9.63 5.95
CA ASP A 89 9.59 -10.68 5.30
C ASP A 89 9.18 -10.23 3.88
N LEU A 90 8.82 -8.95 3.72
CA LEU A 90 8.54 -8.34 2.41
C LEU A 90 9.78 -8.35 1.51
N ALA A 91 10.92 -7.92 2.03
CA ALA A 91 12.18 -7.91 1.29
C ALA A 91 12.60 -9.33 0.85
N GLN A 92 12.42 -10.31 1.74
CA GLN A 92 12.69 -11.71 1.46
C GLN A 92 11.78 -12.25 0.35
N ALA A 93 10.48 -11.98 0.39
CA ALA A 93 9.54 -12.43 -0.63
C ALA A 93 9.91 -11.91 -2.03
N ALA A 94 10.34 -10.65 -2.13
CA ALA A 94 10.79 -10.04 -3.38
C ALA A 94 12.26 -10.36 -3.75
N GLY A 95 13.01 -11.04 -2.88
CA GLY A 95 14.44 -11.30 -3.08
C GLY A 95 15.27 -10.02 -3.24
N ILE A 96 14.90 -8.96 -2.51
CA ILE A 96 15.56 -7.65 -2.49
C ILE A 96 16.10 -7.33 -1.10
N THR A 97 16.88 -6.25 -0.98
CA THR A 97 17.37 -5.80 0.33
C THR A 97 16.27 -5.08 1.12
N PRO A 98 16.34 -5.06 2.47
CA PRO A 98 15.42 -4.26 3.30
C PRO A 98 15.42 -2.78 2.94
N ALA A 99 16.55 -2.24 2.49
CA ALA A 99 16.65 -0.86 2.02
C ALA A 99 15.85 -0.60 0.74
N GLN A 100 15.90 -1.53 -0.22
CA GLN A 100 15.08 -1.45 -1.43
C GLN A 100 13.58 -1.61 -1.11
N ALA A 101 13.24 -2.53 -0.20
CA ALA A 101 11.86 -2.68 0.27
C ALA A 101 11.37 -1.41 0.98
N ALA A 102 12.21 -0.74 1.78
CA ALA A 102 11.89 0.54 2.40
C ALA A 102 11.64 1.64 1.35
N GLY A 103 12.38 1.63 0.23
CA GLY A 103 12.12 2.50 -0.91
C GLY A 103 10.71 2.29 -1.47
N VAL A 104 10.32 1.04 -1.77
CA VAL A 104 8.96 0.72 -2.23
C VAL A 104 7.90 1.18 -1.21
N VAL A 105 8.12 0.91 0.08
CA VAL A 105 7.19 1.31 1.14
C VAL A 105 7.09 2.83 1.27
N THR A 106 8.16 3.58 0.98
CA THR A 106 8.16 5.04 1.00
C THR A 106 7.18 5.61 -0.03
N GLU A 107 7.24 5.14 -1.28
CA GLU A 107 6.30 5.57 -2.33
C GLU A 107 4.83 5.34 -1.91
N LEU A 108 4.57 4.22 -1.23
CA LEU A 108 3.22 3.88 -0.75
C LEU A 108 2.78 4.70 0.48
N ILE A 109 3.73 5.14 1.31
CA ILE A 109 3.46 6.07 2.41
C ILE A 109 3.12 7.46 1.86
N GLU A 110 3.85 7.92 0.84
CA GLU A 110 3.55 9.20 0.17
C GLU A 110 2.15 9.18 -0.46
N GLY A 111 1.76 8.05 -1.06
CA GLY A 111 0.39 7.77 -1.52
C GLY A 111 -0.66 7.60 -0.42
N GLN A 112 -0.25 7.59 0.85
CA GLN A 112 -1.10 7.35 2.03
C GLN A 112 -1.86 6.01 2.00
N VAL A 113 -1.36 5.02 1.27
CA VAL A 113 -2.00 3.70 1.11
C VAL A 113 -1.42 2.64 2.05
N VAL A 114 -0.31 2.94 2.73
CA VAL A 114 0.36 2.04 3.69
C VAL A 114 0.51 2.73 5.06
N ALA A 115 0.35 1.94 6.12
CA ALA A 115 0.71 2.33 7.49
C ALA A 115 1.96 1.57 7.96
N ILE A 116 2.82 2.26 8.70
CA ILE A 116 3.99 1.67 9.36
C ILE A 116 3.92 1.81 10.89
N GLY A 117 4.54 0.89 11.61
CA GLY A 117 4.61 0.93 13.06
C GLY A 117 5.86 0.23 13.61
N ALA A 118 6.29 0.65 14.79
CA ALA A 118 7.28 -0.10 15.56
C ALA A 118 6.64 -1.39 16.09
N GLY A 119 7.37 -2.51 16.02
CA GLY A 119 6.97 -3.72 16.72
C GLY A 119 6.87 -3.45 18.22
N GLN A 120 5.69 -3.68 18.80
CA GLN A 120 5.53 -3.86 20.25
C GLN A 120 6.33 -5.08 20.69
#